data_AF-A0A4Q3THY4-F1
#
_entry.id   AF-A0A4Q3THY4-F1
#
_cell.length_a   1.000
_cell.length_b   1.000
_cell.length_c   1.000
_cell.angle_alpha   90.00
_cell.angle_beta   90.00
_cell.angle_gamma   90.00
#
_symmetry.space_group_name_H-M   'P 1'
#
loop_
_entity.id
_entity.type
_entity.pdbx_description
1 polymer ?
#
loop_
_entity_poly.entity_id
_entity_poly.type
_entity_poly.pdbx_seq_one_letter_code
_entity_poly.pdbx_strand_id
1 'polypeptide(L)'
;DVQQVARGIGLDGRIGSKFLHPGPGYGGSCFPKDTIALVRTAQQYGAPVQLIETTVKVNDERKLAMAERVRDLVGDLNGKTIGVLGLTFKPNTDDMRDSPSLAIIPALQAMGAKVQAFDPEGMRESAHLFTDLDFKTGPYEVAEGADALVLVTEWDQFRALDMKRVKALMKAPVLVDLRNVYKPAEMRAAGFTYSSIGRA
;
A
#
# COMPACT_ATOMS: atom_id res chain seq x y z
N ASP A 1 5.65 18.04 4.35
CA ASP A 1 5.39 17.11 3.24
C ASP A 1 6.64 16.24 3.03
N VAL A 2 6.50 14.93 3.18
CA VAL A 2 7.61 13.97 3.05
C VAL A 2 8.24 13.94 1.64
N GLN A 3 7.49 14.25 0.57
CA GLN A 3 8.05 14.31 -0.79
C GLN A 3 8.98 15.52 -0.93
N GLN A 4 8.68 16.65 -0.28
CA GLN A 4 9.56 17.82 -0.23
C GLN A 4 10.83 17.54 0.59
N VAL A 5 10.70 16.82 1.71
CA VAL A 5 11.84 16.39 2.52
C VAL A 5 12.74 15.44 1.72
N ALA A 6 12.16 14.40 1.10
CA ALA A 6 12.87 13.45 0.25
C ALA A 6 13.60 14.14 -0.92
N ARG A 7 12.95 15.12 -1.56
CA ARG A 7 13.59 15.96 -2.58
C ARG A 7 14.76 16.75 -2.01
N GLY A 8 14.57 17.42 -0.87
CA GLY A 8 15.60 18.25 -0.23
C GLY A 8 16.86 17.46 0.10
N ILE A 9 16.71 16.30 0.75
CA ILE A 9 17.87 15.44 1.08
C ILE A 9 18.49 14.80 -0.17
N GLY A 10 17.68 14.48 -1.19
CA GLY A 10 18.15 13.84 -2.41
C GLY A 10 18.92 14.76 -3.36
N LEU A 11 18.97 16.08 -3.09
CA LEU A 11 19.83 17.03 -3.79
C LEU A 11 21.30 16.91 -3.37
N ASP A 12 21.57 16.32 -2.20
CA ASP A 12 22.93 15.98 -1.80
C ASP A 12 23.42 14.76 -2.60
N GLY A 13 24.48 14.94 -3.40
CA GLY A 13 25.02 13.89 -4.25
C GLY A 13 25.54 12.65 -3.50
N ARG A 14 25.79 12.75 -2.19
CA ARG A 14 26.20 11.61 -1.35
C ARG A 14 25.01 10.69 -1.01
N ILE A 15 23.79 11.23 -1.04
CA ILE A 15 22.55 10.51 -0.77
C ILE A 15 21.90 10.09 -2.10
N GLY A 16 21.75 11.04 -3.02
CA GLY A 16 21.03 10.85 -4.28
C GLY A 16 19.51 10.78 -4.11
N SER A 17 18.78 10.81 -5.22
CA SER A 17 17.32 10.94 -5.24
C SER A 17 16.54 9.61 -5.33
N LYS A 18 17.24 8.48 -5.47
CA LYS A 18 16.62 7.16 -5.68
C LYS A 18 16.25 6.50 -4.34
N PHE A 19 15.22 5.65 -4.35
CA PHE A 19 14.74 4.92 -3.17
C PHE A 19 14.27 5.78 -1.98
N LEU A 20 13.97 7.06 -2.23
CA LEU A 20 13.46 8.00 -1.21
C LEU A 20 11.93 8.21 -1.30
N HIS A 21 11.22 7.36 -2.02
CA HIS A 21 9.77 7.43 -2.12
C HIS A 21 9.13 6.67 -0.95
N PRO A 22 8.40 7.34 -0.05
CA PRO A 22 7.74 6.67 1.06
C PRO A 22 6.54 5.86 0.54
N GLY A 23 6.29 4.72 1.17
CA GLY A 23 5.22 3.81 0.77
C GLY A 23 4.66 2.99 1.93
N PRO A 24 3.89 1.92 1.63
CA PRO A 24 3.34 1.00 2.63
C PRO A 24 4.38 0.02 3.21
N GLY A 25 5.64 0.15 2.82
CA GLY A 25 6.71 -0.81 3.09
C GLY A 25 7.30 -1.36 1.80
N TYR A 26 8.46 -2.01 1.89
CA TYR A 26 9.06 -2.75 0.79
C TYR A 26 8.68 -4.23 0.85
N GLY A 27 8.75 -4.88 -0.32
CA GLY A 27 8.50 -6.30 -0.52
C GLY A 27 9.36 -6.85 -1.65
N GLY A 28 8.86 -7.90 -2.31
CA GLY A 28 9.55 -8.59 -3.39
C GLY A 28 10.52 -9.65 -2.88
N SER A 29 11.06 -10.46 -3.77
CA SER A 29 11.87 -11.63 -3.41
C SER A 29 13.28 -11.34 -2.87
N CYS A 30 13.77 -10.11 -3.03
CA CYS A 30 15.16 -9.76 -2.75
C CYS A 30 15.31 -9.12 -1.37
N PHE A 31 14.72 -7.94 -1.14
CA PHE A 31 15.00 -7.19 0.10
C PHE A 31 14.61 -7.91 1.39
N PRO A 32 13.37 -8.40 1.57
CA PRO A 32 12.98 -9.10 2.79
C PRO A 32 13.84 -10.33 3.03
N LYS A 33 13.99 -11.18 2.00
CA LYS A 33 14.81 -12.39 2.07
C LYS A 33 16.26 -12.09 2.47
N ASP A 34 16.93 -11.19 1.78
CA ASP A 34 18.37 -10.93 1.97
C ASP A 34 18.63 -10.20 3.29
N THR A 35 17.76 -9.28 3.70
CA THR A 35 17.88 -8.58 5.00
C THR A 35 17.64 -9.52 6.19
N ILE A 36 16.63 -10.38 6.11
CA ILE A 36 16.36 -11.40 7.14
C ILE A 36 17.51 -12.40 7.21
N ALA A 37 18.01 -12.88 6.07
CA ALA A 37 19.15 -13.78 6.01
C ALA A 37 20.39 -13.17 6.67
N LEU A 38 20.71 -11.91 6.33
CA LEU A 38 21.83 -11.19 6.94
C LEU A 38 21.68 -11.04 8.45
N VAL A 39 20.49 -10.65 8.93
CA VAL A 39 20.19 -10.56 10.38
C VAL A 39 20.40 -11.90 11.07
N ARG A 40 19.85 -12.98 10.51
CA ARG A 40 19.97 -14.33 11.10
C ARG A 40 21.42 -14.80 11.14
N THR A 41 22.16 -14.62 10.06
CA THR A 41 23.59 -14.96 10.01
C THR A 41 24.38 -14.14 11.03
N ALA A 42 24.19 -12.81 11.07
CA ALA A 42 24.84 -11.93 12.02
C ALA A 42 24.63 -12.36 13.49
N GLN A 43 23.41 -12.73 13.85
CA GLN A 43 23.07 -13.25 15.18
C GLN A 43 23.73 -14.59 15.49
N GLN A 44 23.78 -15.51 14.52
CA GLN A 44 24.45 -16.81 14.70
C GLN A 44 25.95 -16.68 15.01
N TYR A 45 26.59 -15.64 14.50
CA TYR A 45 28.02 -15.36 14.76
C TYR A 45 28.24 -14.36 15.91
N GLY A 46 27.20 -13.98 16.67
CA GLY A 46 27.33 -13.06 17.80
C GLY A 46 27.68 -11.61 17.41
N ALA A 47 27.37 -11.20 16.18
CA ALA A 47 27.70 -9.89 15.63
C ALA A 47 26.42 -9.14 15.19
N PRO A 48 25.56 -8.70 16.11
CA PRO A 48 24.24 -8.15 15.78
C PRO A 48 24.30 -6.88 14.90
N VAL A 49 23.40 -6.80 13.93
CA VAL A 49 23.30 -5.69 12.95
C VAL A 49 22.07 -4.83 13.21
N GLN A 50 22.09 -4.12 14.34
CA GLN A 50 20.92 -3.43 14.92
C GLN A 50 20.17 -2.50 13.94
N LEU A 51 20.87 -1.81 13.04
CA LEU A 51 20.23 -0.95 12.02
C LEU A 51 19.38 -1.76 11.04
N ILE A 52 19.85 -2.93 10.62
CA ILE A 52 19.14 -3.79 9.68
C ILE A 52 17.99 -4.51 10.39
N GLU A 53 18.22 -4.98 11.62
CA GLU A 53 17.17 -5.55 12.48
C GLU A 53 16.01 -4.56 12.65
N THR A 54 16.33 -3.31 12.96
CA THR A 54 15.34 -2.23 13.08
C THR A 54 14.66 -1.95 11.75
N THR A 55 15.39 -1.97 10.64
CA THR A 55 14.82 -1.75 9.29
C THR A 55 13.77 -2.81 8.95
N VAL A 56 14.06 -4.09 9.22
CA VAL A 56 13.11 -5.20 9.01
C VAL A 56 11.88 -5.03 9.90
N LYS A 57 12.09 -4.80 11.21
CA LYS A 57 11.01 -4.60 12.18
C LYS A 57 10.08 -3.45 11.77
N VAL A 58 10.65 -2.29 11.45
CA VAL A 58 9.87 -1.10 11.06
C VAL A 58 9.10 -1.36 9.75
N ASN A 59 9.66 -2.13 8.82
CA ASN A 59 8.96 -2.47 7.58
C ASN A 59 7.70 -3.32 7.85
N ASP A 60 7.80 -4.30 8.74
CA ASP A 60 6.67 -5.17 9.08
C ASP A 60 5.58 -4.41 9.86
N GLU A 61 5.98 -3.62 10.86
CA GLU A 61 5.07 -2.75 11.60
C GLU A 61 4.38 -1.73 10.68
N ARG A 62 5.12 -1.19 9.69
CA ARG A 62 4.60 -0.22 8.74
C ARG A 62 3.49 -0.81 7.87
N LYS A 63 3.63 -2.05 7.39
CA LYS A 63 2.60 -2.71 6.58
C LYS A 63 1.29 -2.84 7.36
N LEU A 64 1.35 -3.27 8.63
CA LEU A 64 0.18 -3.38 9.50
C LEU A 64 -0.45 -2.02 9.79
N ALA A 65 0.37 -1.00 10.05
CA ALA A 65 -0.11 0.35 10.31
C ALA A 65 -0.86 0.98 9.12
N MET A 66 -0.72 0.44 7.89
CA MET A 66 -1.52 0.91 6.76
C MET A 66 -2.99 0.49 6.86
N ALA A 67 -3.29 -0.69 7.41
CA ALA A 67 -4.66 -1.11 7.67
C ALA A 67 -5.30 -0.24 8.78
N GLU A 68 -4.54 0.04 9.83
CA GLU A 68 -4.93 0.96 10.91
C GLU A 68 -5.28 2.35 10.36
N ARG A 69 -4.49 2.87 9.41
CA ARG A 69 -4.76 4.15 8.75
C ARG A 69 -6.08 4.16 7.97
N VAL A 70 -6.49 3.03 7.40
CA VAL A 70 -7.81 2.90 6.75
C VAL A 70 -8.91 2.95 7.82
N ARG A 71 -8.77 2.17 8.90
CA ARG A 71 -9.72 2.20 10.03
C ARG A 71 -9.86 3.61 10.62
N ASP A 72 -8.76 4.32 10.83
CA ASP A 72 -8.80 5.67 11.42
C ASP A 72 -9.58 6.67 10.55
N LEU A 73 -9.63 6.44 9.24
CA LEU A 73 -10.34 7.30 8.29
C LEU A 73 -11.80 6.88 8.08
N VAL A 74 -12.10 5.59 8.16
CA VAL A 74 -13.43 5.01 7.90
C VAL A 74 -14.25 4.86 9.19
N GLY A 75 -13.59 4.65 10.33
CA GLY A 75 -14.19 4.24 11.60
C GLY A 75 -14.27 2.73 11.74
N ASP A 76 -15.37 2.23 12.31
CA ASP A 76 -15.62 0.79 12.41
C ASP A 76 -15.69 0.15 11.02
N LEU A 77 -14.86 -0.87 10.81
CA LEU A 77 -14.73 -1.59 9.55
C LEU A 77 -15.68 -2.78 9.44
N ASN A 78 -16.38 -3.15 10.51
CA ASN A 78 -17.27 -4.32 10.51
C ASN A 78 -18.37 -4.18 9.44
N GLY A 79 -18.35 -5.08 8.46
CA GLY A 79 -19.29 -5.10 7.33
C GLY A 79 -19.08 -4.00 6.28
N LYS A 80 -18.02 -3.19 6.41
CA LYS A 80 -17.63 -2.19 5.39
C LYS A 80 -16.97 -2.86 4.19
N THR A 81 -17.17 -2.31 3.01
CA THR A 81 -16.49 -2.76 1.79
C THR A 81 -15.28 -1.88 1.52
N ILE A 82 -14.09 -2.46 1.49
CA ILE A 82 -12.84 -1.75 1.18
C ILE A 82 -12.33 -2.23 -0.18
N GLY A 83 -12.23 -1.29 -1.12
CA GLY A 83 -11.61 -1.53 -2.42
C GLY A 83 -10.10 -1.37 -2.35
N VAL A 84 -9.35 -2.31 -2.93
CA VAL A 84 -7.88 -2.28 -2.97
C VAL A 84 -7.40 -2.28 -4.43
N LEU A 85 -6.67 -1.22 -4.79
CA LEU A 85 -5.99 -1.09 -6.07
C LEU A 85 -4.51 -1.47 -5.92
N GLY A 86 -4.12 -2.54 -6.60
CA GLY A 86 -2.78 -3.09 -6.56
C GLY A 86 -2.60 -4.16 -5.49
N LEU A 87 -2.01 -5.28 -5.90
CA LEU A 87 -1.72 -6.45 -5.07
C LEU A 87 -0.23 -6.76 -5.06
N THR A 88 0.49 -6.51 -6.14
CA THR A 88 1.92 -6.85 -6.25
C THR A 88 2.79 -5.87 -5.48
N PHE A 89 4.05 -6.21 -5.20
CA PHE A 89 4.89 -5.35 -4.35
C PHE A 89 5.33 -4.03 -5.04
N LYS A 90 5.29 -4.02 -6.38
CA LYS A 90 5.64 -2.90 -7.26
C LYS A 90 4.92 -3.07 -8.61
N PRO A 91 4.77 -2.01 -9.43
CA PRO A 91 4.20 -2.15 -10.76
C PRO A 91 5.09 -2.97 -11.71
N ASN A 92 4.48 -3.39 -12.83
CA ASN A 92 5.08 -4.11 -13.95
C ASN A 92 5.64 -5.50 -13.59
N THR A 93 4.95 -6.20 -12.69
CA THR A 93 5.24 -7.59 -12.30
C THR A 93 4.00 -8.24 -11.70
N ASP A 94 3.90 -9.56 -11.80
CA ASP A 94 2.96 -10.43 -11.11
C ASP A 94 3.49 -10.94 -9.76
N ASP A 95 4.71 -10.56 -9.37
CA ASP A 95 5.35 -11.09 -8.16
C ASP A 95 4.66 -10.59 -6.88
N MET A 96 4.06 -11.54 -6.17
CA MET A 96 3.36 -11.32 -4.91
C MET A 96 4.24 -11.49 -3.67
N ARG A 97 5.47 -12.02 -3.81
CA ARG A 97 6.31 -12.39 -2.66
C ARG A 97 6.59 -11.17 -1.78
N ASP A 98 6.31 -11.32 -0.49
CA ASP A 98 6.44 -10.30 0.54
C ASP A 98 5.75 -8.96 0.21
N SER A 99 4.77 -8.96 -0.70
CA SER A 99 4.02 -7.76 -1.06
C SER A 99 3.36 -7.14 0.17
N PRO A 100 3.34 -5.80 0.31
CA PRO A 100 2.62 -5.13 1.39
C PRO A 100 1.14 -5.54 1.47
N SER A 101 0.49 -5.85 0.34
CA SER A 101 -0.91 -6.29 0.30
C SER A 101 -1.18 -7.56 1.12
N LEU A 102 -0.19 -8.47 1.22
CA LEU A 102 -0.29 -9.73 1.97
C LEU A 102 -0.40 -9.50 3.48
N ALA A 103 0.00 -8.34 3.98
CA ALA A 103 -0.20 -7.94 5.38
C ALA A 103 -1.41 -7.01 5.54
N ILE A 104 -1.61 -6.10 4.58
CA ILE A 104 -2.66 -5.07 4.67
C ILE A 104 -4.06 -5.69 4.55
N ILE A 105 -4.29 -6.55 3.56
CA ILE A 105 -5.62 -7.12 3.30
C ILE A 105 -6.09 -8.02 4.46
N PRO A 106 -5.28 -8.97 4.96
CA PRO A 106 -5.69 -9.78 6.11
C PRO A 106 -5.94 -8.95 7.37
N ALA A 107 -5.18 -7.87 7.59
CA ALA A 107 -5.41 -6.98 8.71
C ALA A 107 -6.76 -6.24 8.60
N LEU A 108 -7.14 -5.79 7.40
CA LEU A 108 -8.47 -5.19 7.16
C LEU A 108 -9.58 -6.21 7.38
N GLN A 109 -9.42 -7.44 6.88
CA GLN A 109 -10.39 -8.52 7.07
C GLN A 109 -10.54 -8.91 8.55
N ALA A 110 -9.44 -8.95 9.30
CA ALA A 110 -9.44 -9.21 10.74
C ALA A 110 -10.19 -8.12 11.53
N MET A 111 -10.30 -6.90 10.98
CA MET A 111 -11.13 -5.82 11.53
C MET A 111 -12.60 -5.88 11.06
N GLY A 112 -12.99 -6.93 10.32
CA GLY A 112 -14.37 -7.15 9.86
C GLY A 112 -14.71 -6.54 8.50
N ALA A 113 -13.73 -6.00 7.77
CA ALA A 113 -13.95 -5.48 6.43
C ALA A 113 -14.16 -6.60 5.41
N LYS A 114 -15.08 -6.39 4.46
CA LYS A 114 -15.11 -7.11 3.19
C LYS A 114 -14.14 -6.43 2.24
N VAL A 115 -13.21 -7.17 1.65
CA VAL A 115 -12.22 -6.59 0.75
C VAL A 115 -12.51 -7.03 -0.68
N GLN A 116 -12.49 -6.06 -1.59
CA GLN A 116 -12.49 -6.31 -3.02
C GLN A 116 -11.22 -5.73 -3.64
N ALA A 117 -10.62 -6.41 -4.62
CA ALA A 117 -9.31 -6.01 -5.12
C ALA A 117 -9.13 -6.23 -6.62
N PHE A 118 -8.24 -5.43 -7.20
CA PHE A 118 -7.78 -5.57 -8.57
C PHE A 118 -6.30 -5.21 -8.69
N ASP A 119 -5.57 -6.00 -9.45
CA ASP A 119 -4.21 -5.73 -9.92
C ASP A 119 -4.13 -6.09 -11.41
N PRO A 120 -3.43 -5.33 -12.27
CA PRO A 120 -3.24 -5.67 -13.68
C PRO A 120 -2.68 -7.05 -13.96
N GLU A 121 -1.68 -7.47 -13.19
CA GLU A 121 -0.85 -8.65 -13.51
C GLU A 121 -0.86 -9.67 -12.37
N GLY A 122 -1.09 -9.22 -11.13
CA GLY A 122 -1.00 -10.04 -9.92
C GLY A 122 -2.20 -10.93 -9.64
N MET A 123 -3.31 -10.82 -10.39
CA MET A 123 -4.57 -11.51 -10.06
C MET A 123 -4.39 -13.03 -9.97
N ARG A 124 -3.73 -13.63 -10.96
CA ARG A 124 -3.50 -15.07 -11.03
C ARG A 124 -2.67 -15.57 -9.84
N GLU A 125 -1.56 -14.91 -9.56
CA GLU A 125 -0.66 -15.28 -8.45
C GLU A 125 -1.31 -15.02 -7.08
N SER A 126 -2.18 -14.01 -6.97
CA SER A 126 -2.87 -13.65 -5.74
C SER A 126 -4.05 -14.57 -5.39
N ALA A 127 -4.64 -15.26 -6.36
CA ALA A 127 -5.89 -16.03 -6.19
C ALA A 127 -5.82 -17.09 -5.09
N HIS A 128 -4.63 -17.61 -4.80
CA HIS A 128 -4.41 -18.64 -3.78
C HIS A 128 -3.74 -18.13 -2.51
N LEU A 129 -3.41 -16.83 -2.44
CA LEU A 129 -2.70 -16.21 -1.32
C LEU A 129 -3.64 -15.51 -0.33
N PHE A 130 -4.89 -15.29 -0.73
CA PHE A 130 -5.90 -14.63 0.09
C PHE A 130 -7.09 -15.55 0.34
N THR A 131 -7.71 -15.41 1.50
CA THR A 131 -9.00 -16.02 1.85
C THR A 131 -10.04 -14.90 1.84
N ASP A 132 -11.26 -15.16 1.36
CA ASP A 132 -12.39 -14.23 1.37
C ASP A 132 -12.10 -12.85 0.73
N LEU A 133 -11.34 -12.85 -0.37
CA LEU A 133 -11.06 -11.66 -1.18
C LEU A 133 -11.90 -11.68 -2.47
N ASP A 134 -12.68 -10.63 -2.69
CA ASP A 134 -13.49 -10.47 -3.90
C ASP A 134 -12.65 -9.87 -5.03
N PHE A 135 -12.16 -10.72 -5.93
CA PHE A 135 -11.36 -10.33 -7.07
C PHE A 135 -12.24 -9.69 -8.17
N LYS A 136 -11.96 -8.43 -8.49
CA LYS A 136 -12.62 -7.69 -9.58
C LYS A 136 -11.82 -7.71 -10.86
N THR A 137 -12.46 -7.38 -11.98
CA THR A 137 -11.79 -7.39 -13.29
C THR A 137 -11.24 -6.03 -13.74
N GLY A 138 -11.54 -4.98 -12.97
CA GLY A 138 -11.03 -3.64 -13.25
C GLY A 138 -11.11 -2.69 -12.06
N PRO A 139 -10.43 -1.53 -12.16
CA PRO A 139 -10.33 -0.57 -11.07
C PRO A 139 -11.67 0.10 -10.72
N TYR A 140 -12.58 0.24 -11.69
CA TYR A 140 -13.89 0.82 -11.44
C TYR A 140 -14.82 -0.14 -10.70
N GLU A 141 -14.78 -1.44 -11.00
CA GLU A 141 -15.51 -2.47 -10.25
C GLU A 141 -15.05 -2.56 -8.79
N VAL A 142 -13.76 -2.32 -8.52
CA VAL A 142 -13.24 -2.23 -7.13
C VAL A 142 -13.83 -1.03 -6.39
N ALA A 143 -14.19 0.04 -7.09
CA ALA A 143 -14.78 1.22 -6.48
C ALA A 143 -16.29 1.05 -6.23
N GLU A 144 -16.98 0.16 -6.95
CA GLU A 144 -18.43 -0.04 -6.83
C GLU A 144 -18.83 -0.46 -5.41
N GLY A 145 -19.69 0.37 -4.79
CA GLY A 145 -20.20 0.15 -3.45
C GLY A 145 -19.17 0.26 -2.32
N ALA A 146 -17.92 0.61 -2.61
CA ALA A 146 -16.86 0.69 -1.60
C ALA A 146 -17.10 1.86 -0.62
N ASP A 147 -16.90 1.60 0.68
CA ASP A 147 -16.87 2.60 1.74
C ASP A 147 -15.51 3.34 1.75
N ALA A 148 -14.44 2.71 1.26
CA ALA A 148 -13.15 3.34 0.99
C ALA A 148 -12.38 2.63 -0.12
N LEU A 149 -11.51 3.37 -0.80
CA LEU A 149 -10.58 2.87 -1.81
C LEU A 149 -9.15 3.05 -1.30
N VAL A 150 -8.32 2.02 -1.43
CA VAL A 150 -6.93 1.99 -0.95
C VAL A 150 -6.00 1.70 -2.11
N LEU A 151 -5.06 2.59 -2.40
CA LEU A 151 -4.04 2.38 -3.42
C LEU A 151 -2.76 1.84 -2.77
N VAL A 152 -2.45 0.57 -3.03
CA VAL A 152 -1.29 -0.13 -2.47
C VAL A 152 -0.10 -0.16 -3.43
N THR A 153 -0.37 -0.29 -4.74
CA THR A 153 0.65 -0.42 -5.79
C THR A 153 0.41 0.59 -6.90
N GLU A 154 1.45 1.33 -7.26
CA GLU A 154 1.44 2.55 -8.07
C GLU A 154 1.47 2.30 -9.60
N TRP A 155 0.63 1.36 -10.07
CA TRP A 155 0.46 1.11 -11.50
C TRP A 155 0.03 2.37 -12.25
N ASP A 156 0.60 2.60 -13.43
CA ASP A 156 0.35 3.83 -14.20
C ASP A 156 -1.12 4.00 -14.59
N GLN A 157 -1.83 2.89 -14.85
CA GLN A 157 -3.27 2.91 -15.10
C GLN A 157 -4.09 3.50 -13.94
N PHE A 158 -3.61 3.40 -12.68
CA PHE A 158 -4.30 3.98 -11.54
C PHE A 158 -4.10 5.50 -11.50
N ARG A 159 -2.96 6.01 -11.97
CA ARG A 159 -2.68 7.45 -12.05
C ARG A 159 -3.67 8.20 -12.95
N ALA A 160 -4.21 7.53 -13.97
CA ALA A 160 -5.06 8.11 -15.00
C ALA A 160 -6.55 7.80 -14.84
N LEU A 161 -6.98 7.30 -13.67
CA LEU A 161 -8.39 7.00 -13.42
C LEU A 161 -9.25 8.28 -13.40
N ASP A 162 -10.47 8.17 -13.92
CA ASP A 162 -11.48 9.22 -13.80
C ASP A 162 -12.03 9.24 -12.37
N MET A 163 -11.51 10.16 -11.56
CA MET A 163 -11.91 10.32 -10.16
C MET A 163 -13.38 10.73 -9.99
N LYS A 164 -14.01 11.36 -10.98
CA LYS A 164 -15.45 11.66 -10.92
C LYS A 164 -16.25 10.37 -11.04
N ARG A 165 -15.87 9.48 -11.95
CA ARG A 165 -16.48 8.16 -12.09
C ARG A 165 -16.24 7.31 -10.84
N VAL A 166 -15.01 7.25 -10.32
CA VAL A 166 -14.70 6.55 -9.07
C VAL A 166 -15.62 7.03 -7.95
N LYS A 167 -15.72 8.34 -7.75
CA LYS A 167 -16.58 8.94 -6.73
C LYS A 167 -18.05 8.52 -6.86
N ALA A 168 -18.57 8.47 -8.08
CA ALA A 168 -19.97 8.12 -8.36
C ALA A 168 -20.30 6.64 -8.11
N LEU A 169 -19.29 5.75 -8.22
CA LEU A 169 -19.45 4.31 -7.97
C LEU A 169 -19.35 3.96 -6.48
N MET A 170 -18.61 4.76 -5.72
CA MET A 170 -18.37 4.53 -4.28
C MET A 170 -19.58 4.89 -3.43
N LYS A 171 -19.70 4.22 -2.29
CA LYS A 171 -20.69 4.54 -1.25
C LYS A 171 -20.28 5.74 -0.41
N ALA A 172 -18.98 5.87 -0.14
CA ALA A 172 -18.39 7.05 0.49
C ALA A 172 -17.07 7.42 -0.22
N PRO A 173 -16.80 8.70 -0.48
CA PRO A 173 -15.64 9.12 -1.26
C PRO A 173 -14.38 9.17 -0.40
N VAL A 174 -13.97 8.05 0.19
CA VAL A 174 -12.77 7.94 1.04
C VAL A 174 -11.65 7.29 0.23
N LEU A 175 -10.53 8.00 0.05
CA LEU A 175 -9.37 7.50 -0.67
C LEU A 175 -8.11 7.53 0.21
N VAL A 176 -7.50 6.35 0.38
CA VAL A 176 -6.23 6.16 1.10
C VAL A 176 -5.14 5.81 0.09
N ASP A 177 -4.26 6.75 -0.19
CA ASP A 177 -3.17 6.60 -1.16
C ASP A 177 -1.85 6.31 -0.45
N LEU A 178 -1.43 5.03 -0.48
CA LEU A 178 -0.23 4.59 0.21
C LEU A 178 1.04 4.80 -0.61
N ARG A 179 0.94 5.32 -1.84
CA ARG A 179 2.06 5.54 -2.77
C ARG A 179 2.26 6.99 -3.20
N ASN A 180 1.46 7.90 -2.64
CA ASN A 180 1.48 9.33 -2.93
C ASN A 180 1.35 9.65 -4.42
N VAL A 181 0.51 8.90 -5.14
CA VAL A 181 0.21 9.07 -6.56
C VAL A 181 -0.55 10.37 -6.83
N TYR A 182 -1.58 10.65 -6.03
CA TYR A 182 -2.43 11.82 -6.23
C TYR A 182 -1.96 13.00 -5.38
N LYS A 183 -2.36 14.21 -5.78
CA LYS A 183 -2.10 15.43 -5.00
C LYS A 183 -3.24 15.65 -3.99
N PRO A 184 -2.94 15.91 -2.71
CA PRO A 184 -3.96 16.09 -1.68
C PRO A 184 -5.00 17.18 -2.01
N ALA A 185 -4.56 18.32 -2.53
CA ALA A 185 -5.44 19.44 -2.86
C ALA A 185 -6.44 19.10 -3.98
N GLU A 186 -5.99 18.39 -5.02
CA GLU A 186 -6.84 18.01 -6.15
C GLU A 186 -7.90 16.98 -5.72
N MET A 187 -7.52 15.99 -4.90
CA MET A 187 -8.45 15.00 -4.38
C MET A 187 -9.50 15.59 -3.42
N ARG A 188 -9.08 16.51 -2.55
CA ARG A 188 -10.02 17.24 -1.66
C ARG A 188 -10.96 18.13 -2.46
N ALA A 189 -10.47 18.83 -3.49
CA ALA A 189 -11.30 19.65 -4.38
C ALA A 189 -12.30 18.79 -5.18
N ALA A 190 -11.92 17.55 -5.55
CA ALA A 190 -12.84 16.57 -6.11
C ALA A 190 -13.85 16.00 -5.09
N GLY A 191 -13.72 16.39 -3.82
CA GLY A 191 -14.61 16.03 -2.71
C GLY A 191 -14.38 14.62 -2.18
N PHE A 192 -13.13 14.17 -2.17
CA PHE A 192 -12.72 12.98 -1.43
C PHE A 192 -12.20 13.34 -0.04
N THR A 193 -12.55 12.52 0.95
CA THR A 193 -11.77 12.42 2.18
C THR A 193 -10.49 11.68 1.84
N TYR A 194 -9.37 12.41 1.79
CA TYR A 194 -8.12 11.91 1.24
C TYR A 194 -7.02 11.84 2.31
N SER A 195 -6.39 10.67 2.43
CA SER A 195 -5.22 10.41 3.27
C SER A 195 -4.09 9.83 2.43
N SER A 196 -2.86 10.27 2.70
CA SER A 196 -1.66 9.74 2.05
C SER A 196 -0.44 9.78 2.97
N ILE A 197 0.69 9.24 2.54
CA ILE A 197 1.85 9.01 3.41
C ILE A 197 2.64 10.30 3.60
N GLY A 198 2.70 10.79 4.85
CA GLY A 198 3.58 11.90 5.24
C GLY A 198 3.20 13.27 4.66
N ARG A 199 1.91 13.47 4.31
CA ARG A 199 1.37 14.71 3.73
C ARG A 199 0.13 15.16 4.50
N ALA A 200 -0.03 16.49 4.61
CA ALA A 200 -1.12 17.14 5.34
C ALA A 200 -2.35 17.39 4.47
#